data_AF-A0A8T5LRJ3-F1
#
_entry.id   AF-A0A8T5LRJ3-F1
#
_cell.length_a   1.000
_cell.length_b   1.000
_cell.length_c   1.000
_cell.angle_alpha   90.00
_cell.angle_beta   90.00
_cell.angle_gamma   90.00
#
_symmetry.space_group_name_H-M   'P 1'
#
loop_
_entity.id
_entity.type
_entity.pdbx_description
1 polymer ?
#
loop_
_entity_poly.entity_id
_entity_poly.type
_entity_poly.pdbx_seq_one_letter_code
_entity_poly.pdbx_strand_id
1 'polypeptide(L)'
;MVTIDTFKQRALEYSGLGPEEIVLYLGKIKELEARIVDEAQITENEEQVVKARKVHDWLMALNPDRGNTQREAFDYYRLDKVIDGDLERRTEAIGRCAILTAEYVIITYDLGLDTVPLGLNGRNIQHSLTGLKHNKGYILIDNVVPKGFGARYKPEALQCIRRRGFNGMLADILSAKSSAMNLEGETEESVRVLRQAIKISPDAYLYSNLGNRYLKLYETADNQDRVLQMAFNAYKRSRDIRVGKGLPVIETVEVMLKVMKEAYPHLM
;
A
#
# COMPACT_ATOMS: atom_id res chain seq x y z
N MET A 1 -2.52 20.08 4.03
CA MET A 1 -3.07 18.73 4.28
C MET A 1 -3.58 18.20 2.94
N VAL A 2 -3.32 16.95 2.58
CA VAL A 2 -3.85 16.36 1.33
C VAL A 2 -5.35 16.14 1.49
N THR A 3 -6.16 16.69 0.59
CA THR A 3 -7.62 16.45 0.53
C THR A 3 -7.90 15.11 -0.15
N ILE A 4 -9.14 14.59 -0.07
CA ILE A 4 -9.47 13.38 -0.82
C ILE A 4 -9.29 13.59 -2.33
N ASP A 5 -9.65 14.75 -2.86
CA ASP A 5 -9.62 14.97 -4.31
C ASP A 5 -8.17 15.00 -4.81
N THR A 6 -7.30 15.64 -4.03
CA THR A 6 -5.86 15.59 -4.27
C THR A 6 -5.33 14.17 -4.11
N PHE A 7 -5.86 13.39 -3.17
CA PHE A 7 -5.47 11.98 -3.00
C PHE A 7 -5.88 11.12 -4.19
N LYS A 8 -7.13 11.20 -4.67
CA LYS A 8 -7.63 10.47 -5.85
C LYS A 8 -6.75 10.74 -7.06
N GLN A 9 -6.52 12.01 -7.36
CA GLN A 9 -5.70 12.43 -8.49
C GLN A 9 -4.28 11.89 -8.38
N ARG A 10 -3.63 12.07 -7.22
CA ARG A 10 -2.25 11.60 -7.01
C ARG A 10 -2.12 10.09 -6.95
N ALA A 11 -3.15 9.37 -6.49
CA ALA A 11 -3.15 7.91 -6.47
C ALA A 11 -3.12 7.38 -7.90
N LEU A 12 -3.94 7.94 -8.80
CA LEU A 12 -3.91 7.62 -10.23
C LEU A 12 -2.56 7.99 -10.87
N GLU A 13 -2.08 9.22 -10.65
CA GLU A 13 -0.77 9.68 -11.14
C GLU A 13 0.37 8.74 -10.70
N TYR A 14 0.43 8.39 -9.41
CA TYR A 14 1.49 7.54 -8.87
C TYR A 14 1.34 6.06 -9.25
N SER A 15 0.13 5.62 -9.60
CA SER A 15 -0.10 4.35 -10.28
C SER A 15 0.35 4.36 -11.75
N GLY A 16 0.74 5.51 -12.30
CA GLY A 16 1.38 5.62 -13.62
C GLY A 16 0.52 6.21 -14.74
N LEU A 17 -0.62 6.81 -14.42
CA LEU A 17 -1.48 7.44 -15.43
C LEU A 17 -1.00 8.86 -15.79
N GLY A 18 -1.12 9.20 -17.08
CA GLY A 18 -0.94 10.56 -17.58
C GLY A 18 -2.18 11.46 -17.35
N PRO A 19 -2.07 12.79 -17.61
CA PRO A 19 -3.12 13.75 -17.30
C PRO A 19 -4.49 13.46 -17.95
N GLU A 20 -4.51 13.03 -19.20
CA GLU A 20 -5.76 12.72 -19.93
C GLU A 20 -6.42 11.45 -19.37
N GLU A 21 -5.62 10.42 -19.09
CA GLU A 21 -6.09 9.17 -18.49
C GLU A 21 -6.64 9.41 -17.08
N ILE A 22 -6.03 10.31 -16.30
CA ILE A 22 -6.54 10.67 -14.97
C ILE A 22 -7.98 11.19 -15.06
N VAL A 23 -8.29 12.07 -16.03
CA VAL A 23 -9.65 12.59 -16.20
C VAL A 23 -10.63 11.45 -16.53
N LEU A 24 -10.23 10.53 -17.42
CA LEU A 24 -11.02 9.35 -17.74
C LEU A 24 -11.30 8.48 -16.51
N TYR A 25 -10.27 8.19 -15.71
CA TYR A 25 -10.42 7.32 -14.54
C TYR A 25 -11.15 7.97 -13.36
N LEU A 26 -11.09 9.29 -13.23
CA LEU A 26 -11.99 10.00 -12.31
C LEU A 26 -13.46 9.83 -12.71
N GLY A 27 -13.76 9.75 -14.02
CA GLY A 27 -15.09 9.39 -14.52
C GLY A 27 -15.47 7.95 -14.18
N LYS A 28 -14.57 6.99 -14.41
CA LYS A 28 -14.78 5.56 -14.09
C LYS A 28 -14.99 5.30 -12.60
N ILE A 29 -14.32 6.05 -11.71
CA ILE A 29 -14.56 5.97 -10.26
C ILE A 29 -16.01 6.32 -9.94
N LYS A 30 -16.54 7.40 -10.51
CA LYS A 30 -17.95 7.79 -10.32
C LYS A 30 -18.93 6.77 -10.89
N GLU A 31 -18.59 6.17 -12.03
CA GLU A 31 -19.39 5.08 -12.61
C GLU A 31 -19.43 3.87 -11.66
N LEU A 32 -18.27 3.46 -11.13
CA LEU A 32 -18.15 2.37 -10.18
C LEU A 32 -18.94 2.64 -8.91
N GLU A 33 -18.83 3.85 -8.35
CA GLU A 33 -19.62 4.30 -7.19
C GLU A 33 -21.13 4.20 -7.46
N ALA A 34 -21.60 4.72 -8.60
CA ALA A 34 -23.02 4.68 -8.95
C ALA A 34 -23.53 3.23 -9.05
N ARG A 35 -22.73 2.33 -9.64
CA ARG A 35 -23.07 0.90 -9.73
C ARG A 35 -23.11 0.23 -8.36
N ILE A 36 -22.15 0.52 -7.48
CA ILE A 36 -22.16 -0.01 -6.11
C ILE A 36 -23.41 0.46 -5.36
N VAL A 37 -23.77 1.73 -5.47
CA VAL A 37 -24.96 2.28 -4.82
C VAL A 37 -26.22 1.58 -5.31
N ASP A 38 -26.39 1.44 -6.62
CA ASP A 38 -27.55 0.79 -7.22
C ASP A 38 -27.60 -0.71 -6.91
N GLU A 39 -26.55 -1.46 -7.28
CA GLU A 39 -26.54 -2.91 -7.15
C GLU A 39 -26.53 -3.40 -5.69
N ALA A 40 -25.85 -2.70 -4.78
CA ALA A 40 -25.86 -3.01 -3.34
C ALA A 40 -27.03 -2.36 -2.58
N GLN A 41 -27.89 -1.63 -3.30
CA GLN A 41 -29.09 -0.98 -2.75
C GLN A 41 -28.75 -0.08 -1.55
N ILE A 42 -27.72 0.75 -1.69
CA ILE A 42 -27.29 1.68 -0.63
C ILE A 42 -28.23 2.89 -0.62
N THR A 43 -28.74 3.25 0.56
CA THR A 43 -29.64 4.41 0.71
C THR A 43 -29.03 5.46 1.63
N GLU A 44 -29.44 6.72 1.48
CA GLU A 44 -28.87 7.85 2.23
C GLU A 44 -29.01 7.70 3.76
N ASN A 45 -30.11 7.11 4.24
CA ASN A 45 -30.44 7.01 5.66
C ASN A 45 -29.80 5.82 6.38
N GLU A 46 -29.02 4.99 5.68
CA GLU A 46 -28.36 3.84 6.31
C GLU A 46 -27.23 4.25 7.25
N GLU A 47 -27.06 3.48 8.33
CA GLU A 47 -25.91 3.61 9.22
C GLU A 47 -24.60 3.40 8.47
N GLN A 48 -23.55 4.14 8.84
CA GLN A 48 -22.24 4.08 8.16
C GLN A 48 -21.67 2.65 8.10
N VAL A 49 -21.86 1.86 9.16
CA VAL A 49 -21.38 0.47 9.22
C VAL A 49 -22.09 -0.41 8.19
N VAL A 50 -23.40 -0.19 7.99
CA VAL A 50 -24.20 -0.92 7.01
C VAL A 50 -23.76 -0.56 5.59
N LYS A 51 -23.61 0.75 5.31
CA LYS A 51 -23.09 1.23 4.01
C LYS A 51 -21.71 0.65 3.69
N ALA A 52 -20.77 0.77 4.63
CA ALA A 52 -19.41 0.26 4.45
C ALA A 52 -19.41 -1.25 4.20
N ARG A 53 -20.25 -2.01 4.91
CA ARG A 53 -20.39 -3.45 4.72
C ARG A 53 -20.93 -3.77 3.33
N LYS A 54 -21.97 -3.07 2.87
CA LYS A 54 -22.53 -3.25 1.52
C LYS A 54 -21.48 -3.00 0.43
N VAL A 55 -20.67 -1.94 0.56
CA VAL A 55 -19.56 -1.68 -0.36
C VAL A 55 -18.55 -2.84 -0.34
N HIS A 56 -18.15 -3.30 0.85
CA HIS A 56 -17.21 -4.41 1.00
C HIS A 56 -17.76 -5.71 0.40
N ASP A 57 -18.99 -6.08 0.74
CA ASP A 57 -19.65 -7.28 0.25
C ASP A 57 -19.83 -7.24 -1.28
N TRP A 58 -20.14 -6.07 -1.87
CA TRP A 58 -20.23 -5.89 -3.32
C TRP A 58 -18.89 -6.14 -4.01
N LEU A 59 -17.81 -5.52 -3.51
CA LEU A 59 -16.45 -5.69 -4.05
C LEU A 59 -15.97 -7.15 -3.92
N MET A 60 -16.42 -7.87 -2.89
CA MET A 60 -16.05 -9.27 -2.63
C MET A 60 -16.91 -10.30 -3.35
N ALA A 61 -18.08 -9.92 -3.88
CA ALA A 61 -19.08 -10.87 -4.39
C ALA A 61 -18.57 -11.73 -5.56
N LEU A 62 -17.68 -11.17 -6.39
CA LEU A 62 -17.14 -11.86 -7.58
C LEU A 62 -15.74 -12.41 -7.35
N ASN A 63 -14.99 -11.74 -6.50
CA ASN A 63 -13.58 -12.01 -6.30
C ASN A 63 -13.29 -12.04 -4.80
N PRO A 64 -13.57 -13.16 -4.12
CA PRO A 64 -13.36 -13.25 -2.69
C PRO A 64 -11.87 -13.10 -2.31
N ASP A 65 -10.94 -13.36 -3.22
CA ASP A 65 -9.50 -13.16 -2.99
C ASP A 65 -8.96 -12.08 -3.93
N ARG A 66 -9.39 -10.83 -3.70
CA ARG A 66 -9.10 -9.66 -4.57
C ARG A 66 -7.60 -9.40 -4.76
N GLY A 67 -6.77 -9.90 -3.84
CA GLY A 67 -5.32 -9.80 -3.93
C GLY A 67 -4.64 -11.15 -4.00
N ASN A 68 -3.60 -11.26 -4.83
CA ASN A 68 -2.77 -12.46 -4.89
C ASN A 68 -1.47 -12.26 -4.10
N THR A 69 -1.20 -13.12 -3.13
CA THR A 69 0.08 -13.12 -2.39
C THR A 69 1.18 -13.92 -3.09
N GLN A 70 0.85 -14.68 -4.15
CA GLN A 70 1.74 -15.70 -4.76
C GLN A 70 1.93 -15.60 -6.28
N ARG A 71 1.37 -14.60 -7.00
CA ARG A 71 1.63 -14.41 -8.46
C ARG A 71 2.42 -13.15 -8.78
N GLU A 72 3.36 -13.31 -9.70
CA GLU A 72 4.24 -12.31 -10.32
C GLU A 72 3.51 -11.36 -11.29
N ALA A 73 2.30 -10.85 -10.98
CA ALA A 73 1.72 -9.86 -11.89
C ALA A 73 2.21 -8.45 -11.54
N PHE A 74 3.00 -7.92 -12.47
CA PHE A 74 3.49 -6.56 -12.53
C PHE A 74 2.35 -5.53 -12.45
N ASP A 75 1.13 -5.87 -12.85
CA ASP A 75 -0.01 -4.94 -12.90
C ASP A 75 -0.65 -4.62 -11.55
N TYR A 76 -0.34 -5.33 -10.46
CA TYR A 76 -1.07 -5.18 -9.19
C TYR A 76 -0.81 -3.87 -8.40
N TYR A 77 -0.01 -2.94 -8.94
CA TYR A 77 0.21 -1.60 -8.36
C TYR A 77 -0.64 -0.49 -9.03
N ARG A 78 -1.33 -0.83 -10.12
CA ARG A 78 -2.05 0.11 -10.96
C ARG A 78 -3.50 0.25 -10.50
N LEU A 79 -3.87 1.45 -10.00
CA LEU A 79 -5.23 1.72 -9.54
C LEU A 79 -6.26 1.65 -10.69
N ASP A 80 -5.87 2.03 -11.90
CA ASP A 80 -6.68 1.85 -13.11
C ASP A 80 -7.07 0.40 -13.35
N LYS A 81 -6.15 -0.54 -13.12
CA LYS A 81 -6.40 -1.98 -13.34
C LYS A 81 -7.35 -2.56 -12.31
N VAL A 82 -7.31 -2.06 -11.08
CA VAL A 82 -8.31 -2.40 -10.05
C VAL A 82 -9.69 -1.90 -10.49
N ILE A 83 -9.80 -0.60 -10.83
CA ILE A 83 -11.07 0.02 -11.25
C ILE A 83 -11.66 -0.71 -12.47
N ASP A 84 -10.85 -0.98 -13.50
CA ASP A 84 -11.28 -1.76 -14.67
C ASP A 84 -11.73 -3.17 -14.27
N GLY A 85 -10.97 -3.82 -13.39
CA GLY A 85 -11.29 -5.15 -12.89
C GLY A 85 -12.66 -5.22 -12.22
N ASP A 86 -13.00 -4.24 -11.39
CA ASP A 86 -14.30 -4.18 -10.70
C ASP A 86 -15.44 -3.80 -11.65
N LEU A 87 -15.22 -2.83 -12.55
CA LEU A 87 -16.22 -2.45 -13.56
C LEU A 87 -16.52 -3.61 -14.51
N GLU A 88 -15.49 -4.32 -14.97
CA GLU A 88 -15.63 -5.47 -15.86
C GLU A 88 -16.00 -6.77 -15.14
N ARG A 89 -16.18 -6.73 -13.81
CA ARG A 89 -16.60 -7.88 -13.02
C ARG A 89 -15.63 -9.07 -13.11
N ARG A 90 -14.32 -8.78 -13.20
CA ARG A 90 -13.25 -9.78 -13.33
C ARG A 90 -13.12 -10.64 -12.05
N THR A 91 -12.70 -11.89 -12.23
CA THR A 91 -12.65 -12.89 -11.12
C THR A 91 -11.22 -13.26 -10.71
N GLU A 92 -10.23 -12.91 -11.52
CA GLU A 92 -8.81 -13.01 -11.18
C GLU A 92 -8.42 -11.96 -10.14
N ALA A 93 -7.30 -12.15 -9.44
CA ALA A 93 -6.77 -11.11 -8.57
C ALA A 93 -6.53 -9.81 -9.34
N ILE A 94 -6.83 -8.67 -8.73
CA ILE A 94 -6.82 -7.36 -9.41
C ILE A 94 -5.90 -6.33 -8.74
N GLY A 95 -5.42 -6.55 -7.51
CA GLY A 95 -4.53 -5.59 -6.88
C GLY A 95 -3.80 -6.06 -5.63
N ARG A 96 -2.83 -5.27 -5.17
CA ARG A 96 -2.21 -5.43 -3.85
C ARG A 96 -3.03 -4.70 -2.78
N CYS A 97 -2.82 -5.10 -1.52
CA CYS A 97 -3.54 -4.53 -0.36
C CYS A 97 -3.53 -3.00 -0.32
N ALA A 98 -2.42 -2.35 -0.71
CA ALA A 98 -2.35 -0.90 -0.80
C ALA A 98 -3.31 -0.35 -1.86
N ILE A 99 -3.30 -0.86 -3.09
CA ILE A 99 -4.17 -0.32 -4.15
C ILE A 99 -5.65 -0.57 -3.83
N LEU A 100 -5.98 -1.77 -3.37
CA LEU A 100 -7.35 -2.13 -2.95
C LEU A 100 -7.83 -1.28 -1.77
N THR A 101 -6.93 -0.91 -0.85
CA THR A 101 -7.25 0.02 0.24
C THR A 101 -7.43 1.45 -0.26
N ALA A 102 -6.65 1.89 -1.25
CA ALA A 102 -6.81 3.21 -1.84
C ALA A 102 -8.16 3.33 -2.54
N GLU A 103 -8.51 2.33 -3.36
CA GLU A 103 -9.80 2.23 -4.04
C GLU A 103 -10.97 2.25 -3.04
N TYR A 104 -10.95 1.38 -2.03
CA TYR A 104 -12.02 1.34 -1.03
C TYR A 104 -12.19 2.67 -0.30
N VAL A 105 -11.09 3.31 0.12
CA VAL A 105 -11.13 4.62 0.78
C VAL A 105 -11.68 5.71 -0.14
N ILE A 106 -11.36 5.67 -1.44
CA ILE A 106 -11.88 6.61 -2.44
C ILE A 106 -13.39 6.48 -2.56
N ILE A 107 -13.88 5.26 -2.83
CA ILE A 107 -15.31 4.98 -3.01
C ILE A 107 -16.09 5.34 -1.75
N THR A 108 -15.62 4.89 -0.59
CA THR A 108 -16.34 5.11 0.67
C THR A 108 -16.35 6.57 1.12
N TYR A 109 -15.33 7.36 0.76
CA TYR A 109 -15.33 8.78 1.05
C TYR A 109 -16.47 9.50 0.32
N ASP A 110 -16.68 9.21 -0.97
CA ASP A 110 -17.72 9.86 -1.78
C ASP A 110 -19.14 9.48 -1.33
N LEU A 111 -19.27 8.34 -0.65
CA LEU A 111 -20.48 7.90 0.05
C LEU A 111 -20.65 8.53 1.45
N GLY A 112 -19.77 9.46 1.83
CA GLY A 112 -19.81 10.17 3.10
C GLY A 112 -19.38 9.35 4.32
N LEU A 113 -18.59 8.30 4.14
CA LEU A 113 -18.11 7.44 5.23
C LEU A 113 -16.78 7.97 5.79
N ASP A 114 -16.62 7.94 7.12
CA ASP A 114 -15.37 8.33 7.79
C ASP A 114 -14.37 7.16 7.79
N THR A 115 -13.86 6.85 6.60
CA THR A 115 -12.84 5.81 6.39
C THR A 115 -11.43 6.41 6.35
N VAL A 116 -10.46 5.66 6.90
CA VAL A 116 -9.05 6.07 6.89
C VAL A 116 -8.15 4.90 6.49
N PRO A 117 -7.08 5.15 5.73
CA PRO A 117 -6.07 4.14 5.48
C PRO A 117 -5.24 3.89 6.75
N LEU A 118 -5.14 2.62 7.11
CA LEU A 118 -4.35 2.09 8.20
C LEU A 118 -3.22 1.21 7.65
N GLY A 119 -2.07 1.24 8.31
CA GLY A 119 -0.96 0.33 8.03
C GLY A 119 -0.75 -0.62 9.19
N LEU A 120 -0.56 -1.90 8.89
CA LEU A 120 -0.13 -2.94 9.82
C LEU A 120 1.34 -3.28 9.52
N ASN A 121 2.25 -2.82 10.39
CA ASN A 121 3.70 -2.95 10.17
C ASN A 121 4.36 -3.86 11.23
N GLY A 122 4.06 -5.16 11.18
CA GLY A 122 4.61 -6.18 12.08
C GLY A 122 6.07 -6.56 11.78
N ARG A 123 6.59 -7.61 12.43
CA ARG A 123 7.96 -8.13 12.17
C ARG A 123 8.12 -8.63 10.73
N ASN A 124 7.11 -9.32 10.20
CA ASN A 124 7.15 -9.97 8.88
C ASN A 124 5.93 -9.64 8.00
N ILE A 125 5.11 -8.67 8.40
CA ILE A 125 3.87 -8.32 7.69
C ILE A 125 3.86 -6.82 7.48
N GLN A 126 3.81 -6.42 6.21
CA GLN A 126 3.33 -5.11 5.82
C GLN A 126 1.99 -5.33 5.14
N HIS A 127 0.93 -4.73 5.69
CA HIS A 127 -0.41 -4.83 5.14
C HIS A 127 -1.15 -3.51 5.26
N SER A 128 -1.92 -3.15 4.25
CA SER A 128 -2.77 -1.97 4.26
C SER A 128 -4.21 -2.38 4.52
N LEU A 129 -4.87 -1.62 5.39
CA LEU A 129 -6.24 -1.85 5.83
C LEU A 129 -7.03 -0.56 5.76
N THR A 130 -8.36 -0.67 5.72
CA THR A 130 -9.23 0.46 6.00
C THR A 130 -9.72 0.41 7.43
N GLY A 131 -9.71 1.56 8.12
CA GLY A 131 -10.43 1.75 9.36
C GLY A 131 -11.68 2.57 9.10
N LEU A 132 -12.87 2.02 9.35
CA LEU A 132 -14.09 2.81 9.48
C LEU A 132 -14.14 3.36 10.89
N LYS A 133 -14.13 4.68 11.04
CA LYS A 133 -14.17 5.32 12.35
C LYS A 133 -15.52 5.08 13.01
N HIS A 134 -15.47 4.77 14.30
CA HIS A 134 -16.63 4.52 15.14
C HIS A 134 -16.39 5.14 16.52
N ASN A 135 -17.46 5.34 17.31
CA ASN A 135 -17.38 6.05 18.61
C ASN A 135 -16.35 5.48 19.60
N LYS A 136 -15.96 4.21 19.44
CA LYS A 136 -14.99 3.51 20.29
C LYS A 136 -13.65 3.17 19.60
N GLY A 137 -13.38 3.73 18.42
CA GLY A 137 -12.15 3.46 17.67
C GLY A 137 -12.40 3.22 16.18
N TYR A 138 -11.92 2.09 15.66
CA TYR A 138 -12.08 1.73 14.26
C TYR A 138 -12.67 0.33 14.12
N ILE A 139 -13.57 0.14 13.17
CA ILE A 139 -13.87 -1.17 12.59
C ILE A 139 -12.84 -1.40 11.50
N LEU A 140 -12.04 -2.45 11.65
CA LEU A 140 -11.02 -2.80 10.67
C LEU A 140 -11.67 -3.52 9.49
N ILE A 141 -11.30 -3.11 8.28
CA ILE A 141 -11.79 -3.67 7.02
C ILE A 141 -10.57 -4.08 6.22
N ASP A 142 -10.40 -5.39 6.05
CA ASP A 142 -9.42 -5.98 5.15
C ASP A 142 -10.02 -6.10 3.75
N ASN A 143 -9.47 -5.34 2.81
CA ASN A 143 -9.97 -5.24 1.44
C ASN A 143 -9.42 -6.33 0.52
N VAL A 144 -8.69 -7.30 1.07
CA VAL A 144 -8.11 -8.41 0.32
C VAL A 144 -8.94 -9.68 0.43
N VAL A 145 -9.67 -9.87 1.54
CA VAL A 145 -10.34 -11.13 1.87
C VAL A 145 -11.83 -10.97 2.21
N PRO A 146 -12.68 -12.00 2.03
CA PRO A 146 -14.14 -11.87 2.14
C PRO A 146 -14.60 -11.65 3.58
N LYS A 147 -13.90 -12.28 4.53
CA LYS A 147 -14.16 -12.12 5.97
C LYS A 147 -13.39 -10.93 6.56
N GLY A 148 -13.01 -9.98 5.70
CA GLY A 148 -12.20 -8.83 6.05
C GLY A 148 -12.95 -7.73 6.80
N PHE A 149 -14.27 -7.65 6.67
CA PHE A 149 -15.05 -6.65 7.40
C PHE A 149 -15.18 -7.00 8.88
N GLY A 150 -14.65 -6.13 9.74
CA GLY A 150 -14.50 -6.42 11.17
C GLY A 150 -13.38 -7.42 11.46
N ALA A 151 -12.36 -7.48 10.60
CA ALA A 151 -11.24 -8.40 10.73
C ALA A 151 -10.62 -8.33 12.13
N ARG A 152 -10.45 -9.50 12.75
CA ARG A 152 -9.82 -9.63 14.06
C ARG A 152 -8.37 -10.03 13.87
N TYR A 153 -7.47 -9.11 14.20
CA TYR A 153 -6.04 -9.41 14.28
C TYR A 153 -5.67 -9.85 15.69
N LYS A 154 -4.62 -10.67 15.79
CA LYS A 154 -4.03 -11.03 17.09
C LYS A 154 -3.60 -9.75 17.84
N PRO A 155 -3.65 -9.73 19.19
CA PRO A 155 -3.29 -8.54 19.97
C PRO A 155 -1.92 -7.93 19.60
N GLU A 156 -0.94 -8.75 19.26
CA GLU A 156 0.41 -8.33 18.88
C GLU A 156 0.42 -7.57 17.55
N ALA A 157 -0.43 -7.98 16.61
CA ALA A 157 -0.60 -7.29 15.34
C ALA A 157 -1.32 -5.94 15.54
N LEU A 158 -2.32 -5.87 16.42
CA LEU A 158 -3.03 -4.62 16.73
C LEU A 158 -2.09 -3.52 17.25
N GLN A 159 -1.05 -3.86 18.02
CA GLN A 159 -0.05 -2.89 18.49
C GLN A 159 0.70 -2.21 17.34
N CYS A 160 0.79 -2.89 16.19
CA CYS A 160 1.49 -2.42 14.99
C CYS A 160 0.57 -1.67 14.02
N ILE A 161 -0.75 -1.59 14.30
CA ILE A 161 -1.68 -0.82 13.48
C ILE A 161 -1.49 0.67 13.78
N ARG A 162 -1.31 1.45 12.70
CA ARG A 162 -1.17 2.91 12.77
C ARG A 162 -1.94 3.57 11.65
N ARG A 163 -2.43 4.77 11.92
CA ARG A 163 -2.99 5.62 10.88
C ARG A 163 -1.90 5.95 9.87
N ARG A 164 -2.17 5.64 8.60
CA ARG A 164 -1.24 5.88 7.50
C ARG A 164 -1.49 7.26 6.88
N GLY A 165 -2.77 7.64 6.82
CA GLY A 165 -3.21 8.86 6.15
C GLY A 165 -2.93 8.83 4.64
N PHE A 166 -3.41 9.84 3.90
CA PHE A 166 -3.26 9.86 2.45
C PHE A 166 -1.80 9.94 1.99
N ASN A 167 -0.94 10.68 2.69
CA ASN A 167 0.49 10.73 2.34
C ASN A 167 1.17 9.36 2.49
N GLY A 168 0.92 8.67 3.59
CA GLY A 168 1.49 7.33 3.77
C GLY A 168 0.94 6.36 2.71
N MET A 169 -0.32 6.51 2.34
CA MET A 169 -0.95 5.71 1.29
C MET A 169 -0.32 5.96 -0.10
N LEU A 170 -0.11 7.23 -0.47
CA LEU A 170 0.59 7.59 -1.71
C LEU A 170 2.03 7.04 -1.73
N ALA A 171 2.71 7.04 -0.58
CA ALA A 171 4.03 6.43 -0.46
C ALA A 171 3.98 4.90 -0.63
N ASP A 172 2.93 4.25 -0.15
CA ASP A 172 2.74 2.80 -0.30
C ASP A 172 2.43 2.43 -1.78
N ILE A 173 1.67 3.26 -2.51
CA ILE A 173 1.45 3.13 -3.96
C ILE A 173 2.78 3.23 -4.73
N LEU A 174 3.59 4.26 -4.44
CA LEU A 174 4.91 4.42 -5.05
C LEU A 174 5.86 3.26 -4.69
N SER A 175 5.77 2.73 -3.46
CA SER A 175 6.55 1.54 -3.08
C SER A 175 6.11 0.30 -3.86
N ALA A 176 4.82 0.16 -4.16
CA ALA A 176 4.31 -0.92 -5.00
C ALA A 176 4.83 -0.78 -6.44
N LYS A 177 4.74 0.42 -7.03
CA LYS A 177 5.33 0.74 -8.34
C LYS A 177 6.82 0.44 -8.41
N SER A 178 7.59 0.92 -7.43
CA SER A 178 9.03 0.62 -7.30
C SER A 178 9.29 -0.89 -7.26
N SER A 179 8.44 -1.66 -6.59
CA SER A 179 8.61 -3.11 -6.52
C SER A 179 8.36 -3.79 -7.87
N ALA A 180 7.37 -3.33 -8.63
CA ALA A 180 7.12 -3.83 -9.99
C ALA A 180 8.29 -3.52 -10.93
N MET A 181 8.74 -2.25 -10.97
CA MET A 181 9.90 -1.84 -11.78
C MET A 181 11.16 -2.65 -11.47
N ASN A 182 11.40 -2.96 -10.20
CA ASN A 182 12.55 -3.80 -9.82
C ASN A 182 12.44 -5.24 -10.35
N LEU A 183 11.23 -5.79 -10.41
CA LEU A 183 11.00 -7.11 -10.98
C LEU A 183 11.20 -7.08 -12.51
N GLU A 184 10.95 -5.95 -13.17
CA GLU A 184 11.17 -5.73 -14.60
C GLU A 184 12.66 -5.48 -14.93
N GLY A 185 13.53 -5.48 -13.92
CA GLY A 185 14.96 -5.20 -14.07
C GLY A 185 15.29 -3.71 -14.08
N GLU A 186 14.30 -2.82 -13.99
CA GLU A 186 14.46 -1.36 -13.92
C GLU A 186 14.91 -0.90 -12.52
N THR A 187 16.01 -1.49 -12.02
CA THR A 187 16.44 -1.34 -10.63
C THR A 187 16.81 0.11 -10.28
N GLU A 188 17.42 0.86 -11.20
CA GLU A 188 17.76 2.28 -10.98
C GLU A 188 16.52 3.17 -10.87
N GLU A 189 15.54 2.98 -11.76
CA GLU A 189 14.27 3.72 -11.70
C GLU A 189 13.50 3.34 -10.44
N SER A 190 13.50 2.06 -10.07
CA SER A 190 12.93 1.59 -8.81
C SER A 190 13.50 2.33 -7.59
N VAL A 191 14.81 2.59 -7.56
CA VAL A 191 15.46 3.41 -6.51
C VAL A 191 14.96 4.86 -6.54
N ARG A 192 14.80 5.46 -7.73
CA ARG A 192 14.28 6.82 -7.88
C ARG A 192 12.86 6.95 -7.33
N VAL A 193 11.96 6.06 -7.74
CA VAL A 193 10.57 6.02 -7.28
C VAL A 193 10.49 5.80 -5.76
N LEU A 194 11.30 4.89 -5.22
CA LEU A 194 11.29 4.61 -3.79
C LEU A 194 11.80 5.81 -2.95
N ARG A 195 12.78 6.55 -3.47
CA ARG A 195 13.22 7.82 -2.85
C ARG A 195 12.10 8.87 -2.86
N GLN A 196 11.26 8.92 -3.89
CA GLN A 196 10.07 9.77 -3.91
C GLN A 196 9.08 9.36 -2.81
N ALA A 197 8.80 8.06 -2.66
CA ALA A 197 7.96 7.54 -1.58
C ALA A 197 8.47 7.96 -0.19
N ILE A 198 9.79 7.84 0.04
CA ILE A 198 10.44 8.24 1.30
C ILE A 198 10.29 9.74 1.55
N LYS A 199 10.38 10.59 0.52
CA LYS A 199 10.17 12.04 0.67
C LYS A 199 8.74 12.38 1.11
N ILE A 200 7.74 11.64 0.62
CA ILE A 200 6.33 11.87 0.95
C ILE A 200 6.01 11.41 2.36
N SER A 201 6.46 10.21 2.74
CA SER A 201 6.23 9.66 4.07
C SER A 201 7.40 8.77 4.48
N PRO A 202 8.42 9.31 5.17
CA PRO A 202 9.52 8.50 5.68
C PRO A 202 9.00 7.39 6.59
N ASP A 203 9.28 6.14 6.24
CA ASP A 203 8.93 4.99 7.05
C ASP A 203 10.03 3.93 6.99
N ALA A 204 10.17 3.18 8.08
CA ALA A 204 11.16 2.14 8.19
C ALA A 204 11.07 1.13 7.04
N TYR A 205 9.85 0.75 6.64
CA TYR A 205 9.67 -0.22 5.57
C TYR A 205 10.19 0.29 4.22
N LEU A 206 9.98 1.57 3.91
CA LEU A 206 10.48 2.15 2.66
C LEU A 206 12.02 2.16 2.64
N TYR A 207 12.64 2.42 3.79
CA TYR A 207 14.10 2.34 3.92
C TYR A 207 14.64 0.91 3.83
N SER A 208 13.95 -0.10 4.37
CA SER A 208 14.36 -1.50 4.19
C SER A 208 14.23 -1.92 2.73
N ASN A 209 13.15 -1.51 2.05
CA ASN A 209 13.02 -1.72 0.61
C ASN A 209 14.14 -1.02 -0.16
N LEU A 210 14.54 0.18 0.25
CA LEU A 210 15.63 0.90 -0.41
C LEU A 210 16.96 0.18 -0.25
N GLY A 211 17.22 -0.40 0.93
CA GLY A 211 18.33 -1.31 1.16
C GLY A 211 18.31 -2.50 0.19
N ASN A 212 17.16 -3.17 0.06
CA ASN A 212 16.98 -4.28 -0.89
C ASN A 212 17.27 -3.85 -2.35
N ARG A 213 16.82 -2.66 -2.77
CA ARG A 213 17.09 -2.14 -4.13
C ARG A 213 18.57 -1.84 -4.34
N TYR A 214 19.28 -1.33 -3.34
CA TYR A 214 20.72 -1.15 -3.44
C TYR A 214 21.47 -2.48 -3.51
N LEU A 215 21.07 -3.50 -2.74
CA LEU A 215 21.66 -4.83 -2.89
C LEU A 215 21.43 -5.41 -4.30
N LYS A 216 20.28 -5.11 -4.93
CA LYS A 216 20.05 -5.51 -6.33
C LYS A 216 20.95 -4.74 -7.30
N LEU A 217 21.11 -3.42 -7.12
CA LEU A 217 22.03 -2.61 -7.92
C LEU A 217 23.50 -3.03 -7.78
N TYR A 218 23.89 -3.54 -6.62
CA TYR A 218 25.25 -4.01 -6.37
C TYR A 218 25.68 -5.09 -7.37
N GLU A 219 24.74 -5.93 -7.84
CA GLU A 219 25.00 -6.98 -8.82
C GLU A 219 25.48 -6.44 -10.18
N THR A 220 25.16 -5.18 -10.50
CA THR A 220 25.44 -4.57 -11.82
C THR A 220 26.23 -3.26 -11.72
N ALA A 221 26.60 -2.81 -10.53
CA ALA A 221 27.22 -1.50 -10.34
C ALA A 221 28.75 -1.54 -10.51
N ASP A 222 29.30 -0.54 -11.20
CA ASP A 222 30.75 -0.35 -11.33
C ASP A 222 31.45 -0.04 -9.99
N ASN A 223 30.74 0.64 -9.08
CA ASN A 223 31.25 0.99 -7.74
C ASN A 223 30.44 0.28 -6.66
N GLN A 224 30.80 -0.98 -6.45
CA GLN A 224 30.15 -1.89 -5.51
C GLN A 224 30.21 -1.40 -4.06
N ASP A 225 31.35 -0.89 -3.60
CA ASP A 225 31.53 -0.37 -2.24
C ASP A 225 30.56 0.78 -1.93
N ARG A 226 30.40 1.72 -2.86
CA ARG A 226 29.46 2.83 -2.71
C ARG A 226 28.03 2.35 -2.60
N VAL A 227 27.62 1.42 -3.46
CA VAL A 227 26.26 0.88 -3.46
C VAL A 227 25.99 0.10 -2.16
N LEU A 228 26.98 -0.65 -1.69
CA LEU A 228 26.89 -1.39 -0.45
C LEU A 228 26.79 -0.47 0.77
N GLN A 229 27.55 0.62 0.80
CA GLN A 229 27.41 1.66 1.82
C GLN A 229 26.00 2.26 1.83
N MET A 230 25.43 2.49 0.64
CA MET A 230 24.07 3.03 0.49
C MET A 230 23.01 2.03 0.99
N ALA A 231 23.18 0.73 0.72
CA ALA A 231 22.35 -0.32 1.29
C ALA A 231 22.42 -0.33 2.81
N PHE A 232 23.62 -0.28 3.38
CA PHE A 232 23.83 -0.30 4.83
C PHE A 232 23.14 0.89 5.51
N ASN A 233 23.33 2.09 4.96
CA ASN A 233 22.72 3.31 5.47
C ASN A 233 21.19 3.25 5.43
N ALA A 234 20.61 2.66 4.38
CA ALA A 234 19.18 2.46 4.26
C ALA A 234 18.65 1.49 5.34
N TYR A 235 19.28 0.34 5.53
CA TYR A 235 18.90 -0.60 6.60
C TYR A 235 19.07 -0.01 8.00
N LYS A 236 20.16 0.71 8.24
CA LYS A 236 20.41 1.40 9.51
C LYS A 236 19.28 2.39 9.78
N ARG A 237 18.90 3.19 8.78
CA ARG A 237 17.79 4.14 8.92
C ARG A 237 16.46 3.45 9.16
N SER A 238 16.20 2.31 8.50
CA SER A 238 15.01 1.49 8.75
C SER A 238 14.92 1.06 10.21
N ARG A 239 16.01 0.46 10.74
CA ARG A 239 16.12 0.06 12.14
C ARG A 239 15.91 1.24 13.09
N ASP A 240 16.63 2.33 12.88
CA ASP A 240 16.61 3.49 13.76
C ASP A 240 15.19 4.10 13.85
N ILE A 241 14.43 4.13 12.74
CA ILE A 241 13.02 4.55 12.74
C ILE A 241 12.14 3.61 13.58
N ARG A 242 12.33 2.29 13.48
CA ARG A 242 11.53 1.33 14.27
C ARG A 242 11.84 1.42 15.75
N VAL A 243 13.13 1.46 16.10
CA VAL A 243 13.60 1.65 17.49
C VAL A 243 13.04 2.95 18.06
N GLY A 244 13.13 4.06 17.32
CA GLY A 244 12.57 5.34 17.74
C GLY A 244 11.05 5.34 17.94
N LYS A 245 10.32 4.44 17.27
CA LYS A 245 8.87 4.24 17.44
C LYS A 245 8.51 3.18 18.49
N GLY A 246 9.49 2.57 19.18
CA GLY A 246 9.28 1.46 20.10
C GLY A 246 8.75 0.19 19.41
N LEU A 247 8.98 0.06 18.09
CA LEU A 247 8.54 -1.08 17.31
C LEU A 247 9.65 -2.14 17.25
N PRO A 248 9.30 -3.44 17.24
CA PRO A 248 10.29 -4.50 17.08
C PRO A 248 10.99 -4.34 15.74
N VAL A 249 12.32 -4.43 15.69
CA VAL A 249 13.05 -4.36 14.42
C VAL A 249 12.67 -5.55 13.53
N ILE A 250 12.63 -5.32 12.22
CA ILE A 250 12.43 -6.38 11.22
C ILE A 250 13.67 -7.29 11.26
N GLU A 251 13.47 -8.59 11.43
CA GLU A 251 14.56 -9.56 11.59
C GLU A 251 15.53 -9.53 10.41
N THR A 252 15.01 -9.46 9.18
CA THR A 252 15.83 -9.37 7.97
C THR A 252 16.72 -8.12 7.96
N VAL A 253 16.28 -7.00 8.54
CA VAL A 253 17.10 -5.78 8.65
C VAL A 253 18.27 -5.98 9.61
N GLU A 254 18.06 -6.61 10.77
CA GLU A 254 19.15 -6.92 11.71
C GLU A 254 20.15 -7.90 11.11
N VAL A 255 19.66 -8.96 10.44
CA VAL A 255 20.50 -9.94 9.75
C VAL A 255 21.34 -9.26 8.67
N MET A 256 20.72 -8.44 7.81
CA MET A 256 21.45 -7.73 6.76
C MET A 256 22.50 -6.78 7.33
N LEU A 257 22.17 -6.00 8.36
CA LEU A 257 23.14 -5.14 9.02
C LEU A 257 24.32 -5.92 9.57
N LYS A 258 24.07 -7.04 10.27
CA LYS A 258 25.13 -7.91 10.81
C LYS A 258 26.02 -8.47 9.71
N VAL A 259 25.44 -9.09 8.68
CA VAL A 259 26.17 -9.67 7.54
C VAL A 259 27.05 -8.62 6.87
N MET A 260 26.52 -7.41 6.64
CA MET A 260 27.30 -6.33 6.03
C MET A 260 28.47 -5.89 6.91
N LYS A 261 28.33 -5.87 8.25
CA LYS A 261 29.44 -5.53 9.17
C LYS A 261 30.56 -6.54 9.12
N GLU A 262 30.19 -7.82 9.11
CA GLU A 262 31.14 -8.93 9.16
C GLU A 262 31.87 -9.11 7.83
N ALA A 263 31.14 -9.00 6.72
CA ALA A 263 31.72 -9.17 5.39
C ALA A 263 32.49 -7.92 4.90
N TYR A 264 32.11 -6.71 5.34
CA TYR A 264 32.66 -5.46 4.83
C TYR A 264 32.98 -4.44 5.95
N PRO A 265 33.89 -4.78 6.88
CA PRO A 265 34.18 -3.96 8.05
C PRO A 265 34.81 -2.61 7.71
N HIS A 266 35.46 -2.48 6.55
CA HIS A 266 36.10 -1.24 6.09
C HIS A 266 35.11 -0.17 5.61
N LEU A 267 33.82 -0.53 5.45
CA LEU A 267 32.73 0.38 5.06
C LEU A 267 31.93 0.91 6.27
N MET A 268 32.43 0.71 7.49
CA MET A 268 31.71 1.05 8.74
C MET A 268 32.53 1.92 9.68
#